data_AF-A0A554L7C0-F1
#
_entry.id   AF-A0A554L7C0-F1
#
_cell.length_a   1.000
_cell.length_b   1.000
_cell.length_c   1.000
_cell.angle_alpha   90.00
_cell.angle_beta   90.00
_cell.angle_gamma   90.00
#
_symmetry.space_group_name_H-M   'P 1'
#
loop_
_entity.id
_entity.type
_entity.pdbx_description
1 polymer ?
#
loop_
_entity_poly.entity_id
_entity_poly.type
_entity_poly.pdbx_seq_one_letter_code
_entity_poly.pdbx_strand_id
1 'polypeptide(L)'
;MAKTTPQNPAREITHCHKVTVTADVEDGPSGESTSKTATVIIGNPPIGCFTFAEGGKGWTPEDKAEVAAAAARIAQYKTYTATLCNQGAIRVFRGTVAKEGESGHVIGKDIYLFDKAFAGIHQLSYTLSHESAHVYAKVDGAVAFSGFANSGATIKEGILPTYPSKYLNNINIIDEDFAETIGLYIIRREFKFLGATNIFEMPNKWPLHYQFARNNIFGQQD
;
A
#
# COMPACT_ATOMS: atom_id res chain seq x y z
N MET A 1 17.47 -31.60 38.69
CA MET A 1 17.00 -31.58 37.29
C MET A 1 16.87 -30.13 36.87
N ALA A 2 17.83 -29.62 36.08
CA ALA A 2 17.83 -28.23 35.63
C ALA A 2 16.91 -28.08 34.41
N LYS A 3 15.99 -27.12 34.49
CA LYS A 3 15.00 -26.79 33.46
C LYS A 3 15.69 -25.90 32.43
N THR A 4 15.96 -26.43 31.23
CA THR A 4 16.52 -25.67 30.11
C THR A 4 15.45 -24.75 29.53
N THR A 5 15.69 -23.43 29.60
CA THR A 5 14.91 -22.39 28.92
C THR A 5 15.17 -22.45 27.41
N PRO A 6 14.16 -22.40 26.53
CA PRO A 6 14.39 -22.32 25.10
C PRO A 6 15.05 -20.99 24.72
N GLN A 7 16.14 -21.06 23.96
CA GLN A 7 16.75 -19.91 23.30
C GLN A 7 15.77 -19.34 22.26
N ASN A 8 15.57 -18.03 22.37
CA ASN A 8 14.86 -17.17 21.42
C ASN A 8 15.50 -17.31 20.02
N PRO A 9 14.76 -17.67 18.95
CA PRO A 9 15.37 -17.78 17.63
C PRO A 9 15.74 -16.39 17.10
N ALA A 10 16.84 -16.41 16.35
CA ALA A 10 17.58 -15.30 15.78
C ALA A 10 16.73 -14.12 15.28
N ARG A 11 17.21 -12.90 15.56
CA ARG A 11 16.93 -11.72 14.75
C ARG A 11 17.39 -12.01 13.32
N GLU A 12 16.46 -12.27 12.43
CA GLU A 12 16.71 -12.27 10.99
C GLU A 12 16.91 -10.81 10.57
N ILE A 13 18.16 -10.40 10.37
CA ILE A 13 18.50 -9.06 9.89
C ILE A 13 18.33 -9.06 8.38
N THR A 14 17.12 -8.79 7.93
CA THR A 14 16.77 -8.66 6.52
C THR A 14 17.35 -7.36 5.94
N HIS A 15 18.47 -7.45 5.25
CA HIS A 15 19.06 -6.33 4.53
C HIS A 15 18.32 -6.14 3.20
N CYS A 16 17.59 -5.03 3.06
CA CYS A 16 16.99 -4.64 1.79
C CYS A 16 18.02 -3.86 0.97
N HIS A 17 18.57 -4.47 -0.08
CA HIS A 17 19.42 -3.77 -1.04
C HIS A 17 18.58 -3.24 -2.18
N LYS A 18 18.53 -1.91 -2.34
CA LYS A 18 17.96 -1.27 -3.53
C LYS A 18 19.04 -1.26 -4.61
N VAL A 19 18.91 -2.12 -5.61
CA VAL A 19 19.76 -2.07 -6.81
C VAL A 19 19.06 -1.23 -7.86
N THR A 20 19.70 -0.12 -8.26
CA THR A 20 19.30 0.66 -9.43
C THR A 20 20.05 0.10 -10.63
N VAL A 21 19.33 -0.49 -11.58
CA VAL A 21 19.89 -0.91 -12.86
C VAL A 21 19.71 0.23 -13.85
N THR A 22 20.81 0.78 -14.35
CA THR A 22 20.84 1.66 -15.52
C THR A 22 21.29 0.80 -16.70
N ALA A 23 20.50 0.76 -17.77
CA ALA A 23 20.89 0.11 -19.01
C ALA A 23 21.02 1.18 -20.08
N ASP A 24 22.18 1.24 -20.73
CA ASP A 24 22.37 2.02 -21.95
C ASP A 24 21.79 1.20 -23.11
N VAL A 25 20.89 1.81 -23.89
CA VAL A 25 20.31 1.17 -25.07
C VAL A 25 21.11 1.63 -26.27
N GLU A 26 21.98 0.77 -26.79
CA GLU A 26 22.59 0.96 -28.11
C GLU A 26 21.52 0.70 -29.17
N ASP A 27 20.83 1.75 -29.64
CA ASP A 27 20.31 1.91 -31.02
C ASP A 27 19.21 3.00 -31.11
N GLY A 28 19.56 4.23 -30.72
CA GLY A 28 18.78 5.43 -31.03
C GLY A 28 19.68 6.50 -31.65
N PRO A 29 19.17 7.38 -32.54
CA PRO A 29 19.97 8.46 -33.13
C PRO A 29 20.56 9.32 -32.01
N SER A 30 21.89 9.26 -31.87
CA SER A 30 22.77 10.05 -31.00
C SER A 30 22.09 10.89 -29.90
N GLY A 31 22.11 10.38 -28.66
CA GLY A 31 21.98 11.22 -27.46
C GLY A 31 20.79 10.98 -26.53
N GLU A 32 19.94 9.98 -26.78
CA GLU A 32 18.85 9.65 -25.85
C GLU A 32 19.26 8.56 -24.84
N SER A 33 19.53 8.96 -23.59
CA SER A 33 19.55 8.01 -22.47
C SER A 33 18.11 7.80 -21.99
N THR A 34 17.57 6.59 -22.14
CA THR A 34 16.29 6.23 -21.50
C THR A 34 16.57 5.52 -20.17
N SER A 35 16.50 6.26 -19.07
CA SER A 35 16.62 5.65 -17.74
C SER A 35 15.30 4.96 -17.38
N LYS A 36 15.26 3.62 -17.43
CA LYS A 36 14.19 2.84 -16.78
C LYS A 36 14.67 2.37 -15.42
N THR A 37 13.95 2.75 -14.36
CA THR A 37 14.29 2.29 -13.01
C THR A 37 13.66 0.93 -12.78
N ALA A 38 14.49 -0.11 -12.70
CA ALA A 38 14.07 -1.38 -12.11
C ALA A 38 14.48 -1.39 -10.63
N THR A 39 13.57 -1.80 -9.75
CA THR A 39 13.90 -2.10 -8.36
C THR A 39 14.04 -3.61 -8.25
N VAL A 40 15.28 -4.09 -8.13
CA VAL A 40 15.55 -5.50 -7.84
C VAL A 40 15.71 -5.63 -6.34
N ILE A 41 14.82 -6.41 -5.71
CA ILE A 41 14.89 -6.75 -4.30
C ILE A 41 15.66 -8.09 -4.21
N ILE A 42 16.86 -8.06 -3.65
CA ILE A 42 17.68 -9.26 -3.43
C ILE A 42 17.50 -9.68 -1.96
N GLY A 43 16.96 -10.88 -1.74
CA GLY A 43 16.54 -11.39 -0.43
C GLY A 43 15.02 -11.35 -0.23
N ASN A 44 14.53 -11.80 0.92
CA ASN A 44 13.12 -11.63 1.29
C ASN A 44 12.90 -10.14 1.59
N PRO A 45 12.14 -9.35 0.81
CA PRO A 45 11.87 -7.97 1.20
C PRO A 45 11.22 -7.92 2.58
N PRO A 46 11.44 -6.84 3.36
CA PRO A 46 10.62 -6.61 4.53
C PRO A 46 9.17 -6.41 4.09
N ILE A 47 8.36 -7.44 4.25
CA ILE A 47 6.91 -7.40 4.04
C ILE A 47 6.17 -6.79 5.25
N GLY A 48 6.91 -6.18 6.18
CA GLY A 48 6.36 -5.64 7.42
C GLY A 48 5.63 -6.73 8.22
N CYS A 49 4.36 -6.48 8.52
CA CYS A 49 3.46 -7.39 9.22
C CYS A 49 2.56 -8.20 8.28
N PHE A 50 2.68 -8.07 6.96
CA PHE A 50 1.88 -8.86 6.03
C PHE A 50 2.35 -10.31 6.04
N THR A 51 1.42 -11.26 6.14
CA THR A 51 1.70 -12.68 6.05
C THR A 51 0.80 -13.33 5.01
N PHE A 52 1.35 -14.21 4.18
CA PHE A 52 0.55 -14.98 3.24
C PHE A 52 -0.29 -15.99 4.03
N ALA A 53 -1.60 -15.88 3.90
CA ALA A 53 -2.52 -16.88 4.41
C ALA A 53 -2.92 -17.84 3.30
N GLU A 54 -2.95 -19.12 3.66
CA GLU A 54 -3.44 -20.18 2.78
C GLU A 54 -4.97 -20.16 2.73
N GLY A 55 -5.53 -20.55 1.58
CA GLY A 55 -6.95 -20.47 1.28
C GLY A 55 -7.25 -19.61 0.05
N GLY A 56 -8.51 -19.60 -0.38
CA GLY A 56 -8.92 -18.89 -1.60
C GLY A 56 -8.44 -19.59 -2.88
N LYS A 57 -7.92 -18.81 -3.85
CA LYS A 57 -7.51 -19.32 -5.19
C LYS A 57 -6.17 -20.08 -5.15
N GLY A 58 -5.46 -19.98 -4.02
CA GLY A 58 -4.09 -20.47 -3.87
C GLY A 58 -3.07 -19.44 -4.39
N TRP A 59 -1.90 -19.43 -3.76
CA TRP A 59 -0.81 -18.53 -4.12
C TRP A 59 0.14 -19.20 -5.12
N THR A 60 0.46 -18.51 -6.21
CA THR A 60 1.62 -18.87 -7.05
C THR A 60 2.90 -18.23 -6.47
N PRO A 61 4.09 -18.74 -6.80
CA PRO A 61 5.35 -18.07 -6.48
C PRO A 61 5.43 -16.63 -7.00
N GLU A 62 4.90 -16.39 -8.20
CA GLU A 62 4.87 -15.07 -8.84
C GLU A 62 3.97 -14.10 -8.05
N ASP A 63 2.76 -14.52 -7.67
CA ASP A 63 1.85 -13.70 -6.85
C ASP A 63 2.50 -13.31 -5.51
N LYS A 64 3.18 -14.27 -4.85
CA LYS A 64 3.90 -13.99 -3.59
C LYS A 64 5.02 -12.97 -3.81
N ALA A 65 5.79 -13.11 -4.89
CA ALA A 65 6.87 -12.18 -5.21
C ALA A 65 6.35 -10.75 -5.47
N GLU A 66 5.27 -10.61 -6.22
CA GLU A 66 4.67 -9.30 -6.50
C GLU A 66 4.09 -8.65 -5.24
N VAL A 67 3.36 -9.40 -4.40
CA VAL A 67 2.84 -8.88 -3.13
C VAL A 67 3.98 -8.49 -2.19
N ALA A 68 5.05 -9.28 -2.14
CA ALA A 68 6.22 -8.97 -1.33
C ALA A 68 6.91 -7.69 -1.81
N ALA A 69 6.97 -7.45 -3.12
CA ALA A 69 7.47 -6.20 -3.69
C ALA A 69 6.56 -5.00 -3.39
N ALA A 70 5.24 -5.16 -3.46
CA ALA A 70 4.26 -4.16 -3.06
C ALA A 70 4.37 -3.81 -1.56
N ALA A 71 4.49 -4.83 -0.71
CA ALA A 71 4.66 -4.65 0.74
C ALA A 71 5.98 -3.93 1.09
N ALA A 72 7.07 -4.25 0.39
CA ALA A 72 8.37 -3.60 0.60
C ALA A 72 8.34 -2.09 0.33
N ARG A 73 7.49 -1.66 -0.59
CA ARG A 73 7.26 -0.25 -0.93
C ARG A 73 6.50 0.46 0.20
N ILE A 74 5.42 -0.15 0.68
CA ILE A 74 4.69 0.33 1.87
C ILE A 74 5.61 0.42 3.09
N ALA A 75 6.50 -0.56 3.29
CA ALA A 75 7.43 -0.59 4.41
C ALA A 75 8.42 0.59 4.46
N GLN A 76 8.58 1.36 3.38
CA GLN A 76 9.39 2.58 3.37
C GLN A 76 8.76 3.69 4.23
N TYR A 77 7.44 3.64 4.44
CA TYR A 77 6.69 4.61 5.21
C TYR A 77 6.67 4.24 6.70
N LYS A 78 7.85 4.33 7.33
CA LYS A 78 8.13 3.80 8.69
C LYS A 78 7.06 4.13 9.74
N THR A 79 6.57 5.37 9.81
CA THR A 79 5.53 5.77 10.77
C THR A 79 4.24 4.99 10.54
N TYR A 80 3.77 4.97 9.29
CA TYR A 80 2.58 4.25 8.89
C TYR A 80 2.72 2.75 9.14
N THR A 81 3.82 2.15 8.69
CA THR A 81 4.08 0.71 8.86
C THR A 81 4.23 0.33 10.33
N ALA A 82 4.88 1.14 11.16
CA ALA A 82 5.01 0.87 12.59
C ALA A 82 3.64 0.83 13.27
N THR A 83 2.78 1.81 13.02
CA THR A 83 1.41 1.83 13.56
C THR A 83 0.58 0.67 13.02
N LEU A 84 0.63 0.40 11.71
CA LEU A 84 -0.09 -0.71 11.08
C LEU A 84 0.31 -2.06 11.69
N CYS A 85 1.60 -2.25 11.97
CA CYS A 85 2.16 -3.51 12.44
C CYS A 85 2.16 -3.69 13.97
N ASN A 86 1.82 -2.66 14.74
CA ASN A 86 1.76 -2.71 16.20
C ASN A 86 0.78 -3.79 16.73
N GLN A 87 -0.16 -4.21 15.88
CA GLN A 87 -1.26 -5.11 16.25
C GLN A 87 -1.04 -6.55 15.74
N GLY A 88 0.19 -6.84 15.30
CA GLY A 88 0.61 -8.15 14.84
C GLY A 88 0.36 -8.39 13.36
N ALA A 89 0.36 -9.67 12.97
CA ALA A 89 0.31 -10.05 11.57
C ALA A 89 -1.05 -9.72 10.91
N ILE A 90 -0.97 -9.17 9.70
CA ILE A 90 -2.06 -8.92 8.76
C ILE A 90 -2.02 -10.02 7.72
N ARG A 91 -3.06 -10.84 7.67
CA ARG A 91 -3.10 -11.95 6.72
C ARG A 91 -3.55 -11.44 5.37
N VAL A 92 -2.82 -11.83 4.33
CA VAL A 92 -3.16 -11.55 2.93
C VAL A 92 -3.58 -12.85 2.27
N PHE A 93 -4.75 -12.85 1.66
CA PHE A 93 -5.34 -13.98 0.95
C PHE A 93 -5.40 -13.70 -0.56
N ARG A 94 -5.25 -14.75 -1.36
CA ARG A 94 -5.55 -14.70 -2.79
C ARG A 94 -7.04 -14.96 -2.99
N GLY A 95 -7.81 -13.91 -3.27
CA GLY A 95 -9.26 -13.99 -3.40
C GLY A 95 -9.72 -14.84 -4.59
N THR A 96 -10.85 -15.53 -4.44
CA THR A 96 -11.44 -16.40 -5.48
C THR A 96 -12.52 -15.71 -6.31
N VAL A 97 -13.34 -14.87 -5.67
CA VAL A 97 -14.49 -14.20 -6.27
C VAL A 97 -14.45 -12.74 -5.87
N ALA A 98 -14.28 -11.85 -6.84
CA ALA A 98 -14.41 -10.41 -6.66
C ALA A 98 -15.84 -9.99 -7.00
N LYS A 99 -16.38 -8.97 -6.33
CA LYS A 99 -17.52 -8.25 -6.93
C LYS A 99 -17.02 -7.45 -8.12
N GLU A 100 -17.93 -7.11 -9.02
CA GLU A 100 -17.58 -6.38 -10.24
C GLU A 100 -16.81 -5.09 -9.95
N GLY A 101 -15.55 -5.05 -10.40
CA GLY A 101 -14.67 -3.89 -10.29
C GLY A 101 -13.73 -3.88 -9.09
N GLU A 102 -13.92 -4.78 -8.10
CA GLU A 102 -13.06 -4.87 -6.90
C GLU A 102 -11.67 -5.42 -7.25
N SER A 103 -10.63 -4.79 -6.68
CA SER A 103 -9.24 -5.29 -6.76
C SER A 103 -8.80 -5.90 -5.44
N GLY A 104 -9.35 -5.43 -4.33
CA GLY A 104 -9.19 -6.03 -3.02
C GLY A 104 -10.40 -5.78 -2.13
N HIS A 105 -10.34 -6.33 -0.92
CA HIS A 105 -11.29 -6.08 0.15
C HIS A 105 -10.71 -6.47 1.52
N VAL A 106 -11.17 -5.84 2.59
CA VAL A 106 -10.82 -6.19 3.98
C VAL A 106 -11.97 -6.81 4.76
N ILE A 107 -11.72 -7.99 5.34
CA ILE A 107 -12.61 -8.63 6.33
C ILE A 107 -11.88 -8.68 7.68
N GLY A 108 -12.39 -7.95 8.67
CA GLY A 108 -11.68 -7.79 9.94
C GLY A 108 -10.33 -7.10 9.73
N LYS A 109 -9.24 -7.85 9.92
CA LYS A 109 -7.85 -7.43 9.62
C LYS A 109 -7.22 -8.17 8.43
N ASP A 110 -7.99 -9.01 7.76
CA ASP A 110 -7.50 -9.83 6.67
C ASP A 110 -7.76 -9.11 5.34
N ILE A 111 -6.74 -9.09 4.48
CA ILE A 111 -6.79 -8.47 3.16
C ILE A 111 -6.97 -9.58 2.12
N TYR A 112 -7.93 -9.40 1.21
CA TYR A 112 -8.14 -10.27 0.07
C TYR A 112 -7.75 -9.53 -1.20
N LEU A 113 -6.86 -10.11 -2.01
CA LEU A 113 -6.42 -9.55 -3.28
C LEU A 113 -6.96 -10.38 -4.45
N PHE A 114 -7.65 -9.72 -5.37
CA PHE A 114 -8.28 -10.33 -6.55
C PHE A 114 -7.44 -10.13 -7.82
N ASP A 115 -7.80 -10.82 -8.90
CA ASP A 115 -7.01 -10.83 -10.15
C ASP A 115 -6.72 -9.43 -10.69
N LYS A 116 -7.64 -8.48 -10.51
CA LYS A 116 -7.46 -7.09 -10.93
C LYS A 116 -6.31 -6.39 -10.18
N ALA A 117 -6.03 -6.74 -8.92
CA ALA A 117 -4.86 -6.21 -8.19
C ALA A 117 -3.54 -6.55 -8.89
N PHE A 118 -3.48 -7.70 -9.58
CA PHE A 118 -2.28 -8.22 -10.25
C PHE A 118 -2.17 -7.74 -11.72
N ALA A 119 -2.91 -6.70 -12.12
CA ALA A 119 -2.75 -6.09 -13.45
C ALA A 119 -1.38 -5.39 -13.64
N GLY A 120 -0.58 -5.31 -12.58
CA GLY A 120 0.79 -4.82 -12.56
C GLY A 120 1.16 -4.26 -11.19
N ILE A 121 2.46 -4.09 -10.93
CA ILE A 121 2.96 -3.66 -9.62
C ILE A 121 2.37 -2.33 -9.12
N HIS A 122 2.00 -1.43 -10.02
CA HIS A 122 1.33 -0.17 -9.68
C HIS A 122 -0.05 -0.42 -9.06
N GLN A 123 -0.86 -1.22 -9.75
CA GLN A 123 -2.20 -1.57 -9.30
C GLN A 123 -2.13 -2.37 -8.00
N LEU A 124 -1.19 -3.30 -7.89
CA LEU A 124 -1.02 -4.11 -6.69
C LEU A 124 -0.58 -3.27 -5.49
N SER A 125 0.40 -2.38 -5.68
CA SER A 125 0.86 -1.48 -4.61
C SER A 125 -0.27 -0.56 -4.17
N TYR A 126 -1.03 -0.02 -5.13
CA TYR A 126 -2.20 0.82 -4.85
C TYR A 126 -3.24 0.04 -4.05
N THR A 127 -3.69 -1.11 -4.56
CA THR A 127 -4.69 -1.95 -3.88
C THR A 127 -4.21 -2.36 -2.50
N LEU A 128 -3.00 -2.90 -2.35
CA LEU A 128 -2.50 -3.32 -1.04
C LEU A 128 -2.42 -2.15 -0.05
N SER A 129 -1.97 -0.97 -0.50
CA SER A 129 -1.91 0.22 0.35
C SER A 129 -3.31 0.70 0.77
N HIS A 130 -4.28 0.73 -0.16
CA HIS A 130 -5.68 1.06 0.10
C HIS A 130 -6.30 0.08 1.11
N GLU A 131 -6.21 -1.23 0.86
CA GLU A 131 -6.78 -2.21 1.80
C GLU A 131 -6.08 -2.17 3.16
N SER A 132 -4.76 -1.94 3.19
CA SER A 132 -4.05 -1.78 4.47
C SER A 132 -4.45 -0.52 5.23
N ALA A 133 -4.98 0.51 4.55
CA ALA A 133 -5.52 1.70 5.18
C ALA A 133 -6.86 1.43 5.88
N HIS A 134 -7.71 0.58 5.30
CA HIS A 134 -8.92 0.06 5.97
C HIS A 134 -8.57 -0.72 7.24
N VAL A 135 -7.51 -1.52 7.19
CA VAL A 135 -6.99 -2.18 8.41
C VAL A 135 -6.48 -1.14 9.40
N TYR A 136 -5.68 -0.18 8.96
CA TYR A 136 -5.14 0.91 9.79
C TYR A 136 -6.24 1.65 10.55
N ALA A 137 -7.33 2.03 9.87
CA ALA A 137 -8.47 2.75 10.45
C ALA A 137 -9.14 2.00 11.61
N LYS A 138 -9.19 0.66 11.54
CA LYS A 138 -9.89 -0.21 12.51
C LYS A 138 -9.09 -0.49 13.79
N VAL A 139 -7.78 -0.30 13.78
CA VAL A 139 -6.90 -0.57 14.94
C VAL A 139 -6.59 0.73 15.73
N ASP A 140 -5.35 1.22 15.76
CA ASP A 140 -4.96 2.48 16.43
C ASP A 140 -5.19 3.71 15.55
N GLY A 141 -5.46 3.50 14.25
CA GLY A 141 -5.92 4.54 13.35
C GLY A 141 -7.33 5.01 13.65
N ALA A 142 -8.05 4.52 14.67
CA ALA A 142 -9.36 5.06 15.02
C ALA A 142 -9.28 6.56 15.36
N VAL A 143 -8.21 7.00 16.02
CA VAL A 143 -7.95 8.43 16.28
C VAL A 143 -7.63 9.17 14.99
N ALA A 144 -6.81 8.59 14.13
CA ALA A 144 -6.47 9.20 12.84
C ALA A 144 -7.69 9.26 11.90
N PHE A 145 -8.47 8.19 11.80
CA PHE A 145 -9.70 8.09 11.05
C PHE A 145 -10.74 9.07 11.56
N SER A 146 -10.94 9.13 12.88
CA SER A 146 -11.80 10.15 13.51
C SER A 146 -11.28 11.56 13.22
N GLY A 147 -9.97 11.77 13.29
CA GLY A 147 -9.31 13.02 12.92
C GLY A 147 -9.53 13.39 11.44
N PHE A 148 -9.50 12.42 10.55
CA PHE A 148 -9.78 12.59 9.12
C PHE A 148 -11.23 12.97 8.89
N ALA A 149 -12.17 12.22 9.48
CA ALA A 149 -13.60 12.49 9.42
C ALA A 149 -13.93 13.92 9.91
N ASN A 150 -13.20 14.41 10.90
CA ASN A 150 -13.36 15.76 11.46
C ASN A 150 -12.49 16.83 10.80
N SER A 151 -11.56 16.46 9.91
CA SER A 151 -10.64 17.42 9.25
C SER A 151 -11.35 18.34 8.25
N GLY A 152 -12.53 17.92 7.79
CA GLY A 152 -13.28 18.57 6.73
C GLY A 152 -12.72 18.32 5.33
N ALA A 153 -11.73 17.42 5.16
CA ALA A 153 -11.16 17.07 3.86
C ALA A 153 -12.25 16.60 2.87
N THR A 154 -12.99 15.55 3.20
CA THR A 154 -14.09 15.02 2.39
C THR A 154 -15.18 16.06 2.11
N ILE A 155 -15.56 16.85 3.12
CA ILE A 155 -16.67 17.83 3.00
C ILE A 155 -16.27 19.01 2.11
N LYS A 156 -15.03 19.51 2.22
CA LYS A 156 -14.59 20.72 1.53
C LYS A 156 -14.00 20.45 0.15
N GLU A 157 -13.34 19.32 -0.04
CA GLU A 157 -12.63 19.00 -1.28
C GLU A 157 -13.34 17.91 -2.11
N GLY A 158 -14.39 17.32 -1.56
CA GLY A 158 -15.01 16.11 -2.11
C GLY A 158 -14.14 14.88 -1.86
N ILE A 159 -14.49 13.80 -2.55
CA ILE A 159 -13.84 12.49 -2.39
C ILE A 159 -12.76 12.32 -3.43
N LEU A 160 -11.69 11.61 -3.07
CA LEU A 160 -10.61 11.31 -4.01
C LEU A 160 -11.08 10.39 -5.15
N PRO A 161 -10.63 10.64 -6.40
CA PRO A 161 -11.19 9.99 -7.58
C PRO A 161 -10.53 8.65 -7.87
N THR A 162 -11.07 7.59 -7.31
CA THR A 162 -10.66 6.20 -7.66
C THR A 162 -11.75 5.16 -7.38
N TYR A 163 -12.76 5.50 -6.56
CA TYR A 163 -13.91 4.64 -6.32
C TYR A 163 -15.04 4.86 -7.35
N PRO A 164 -15.72 3.80 -7.85
CA PRO A 164 -16.89 3.96 -8.70
C PRO A 164 -17.99 4.73 -7.97
N SER A 165 -18.45 5.83 -8.57
CA SER A 165 -19.48 6.72 -8.02
C SER A 165 -20.79 6.03 -7.61
N LYS A 166 -21.05 4.80 -8.10
CA LYS A 166 -22.20 3.96 -7.74
C LYS A 166 -22.22 3.50 -6.28
N TYR A 167 -21.13 3.62 -5.53
CA TYR A 167 -21.05 3.22 -4.11
C TYR A 167 -21.14 4.39 -3.11
N LEU A 168 -21.25 5.64 -3.62
CA LEU A 168 -21.27 6.87 -2.81
C LEU A 168 -22.55 7.06 -1.97
N ASN A 169 -23.53 6.16 -2.11
CA ASN A 169 -24.81 6.25 -1.39
C ASN A 169 -24.81 5.52 -0.03
N ASN A 170 -23.67 4.95 0.40
CA ASN A 170 -23.57 4.12 1.61
C ASN A 170 -22.62 4.72 2.66
N ILE A 171 -22.87 4.32 3.92
CA ILE A 171 -22.23 4.72 5.19
C ILE A 171 -20.67 4.65 5.18
N ASN A 172 -20.04 4.03 4.18
CA ASN A 172 -18.58 3.85 4.09
C ASN A 172 -17.84 4.94 3.30
N ILE A 173 -18.48 6.05 2.93
CA ILE A 173 -17.85 7.04 2.06
C ILE A 173 -16.59 7.69 2.66
N ILE A 174 -16.59 7.95 3.98
CA ILE A 174 -15.43 8.53 4.69
C ILE A 174 -14.34 7.48 4.91
N ASP A 175 -14.73 6.22 5.14
CA ASP A 175 -13.82 5.07 5.29
C ASP A 175 -13.03 4.82 4.01
N GLU A 176 -13.74 4.76 2.88
CA GLU A 176 -13.12 4.65 1.56
C GLU A 176 -12.27 5.88 1.24
N ASP A 177 -12.76 7.11 1.46
CA ASP A 177 -11.97 8.33 1.19
C ASP A 177 -10.71 8.42 2.07
N PHE A 178 -10.77 7.94 3.31
CA PHE A 178 -9.60 7.77 4.17
C PHE A 178 -8.61 6.75 3.58
N ALA A 179 -9.11 5.59 3.13
CA ALA A 179 -8.27 4.57 2.52
C ALA A 179 -7.62 5.06 1.22
N GLU A 180 -8.37 5.78 0.40
CA GLU A 180 -7.87 6.43 -0.81
C GLU A 180 -6.82 7.48 -0.51
N THR A 181 -7.03 8.27 0.55
CA THR A 181 -6.05 9.27 1.00
C THR A 181 -4.68 8.64 1.25
N ILE A 182 -4.64 7.51 1.96
CA ILE A 182 -3.41 6.79 2.29
C ILE A 182 -2.83 6.12 1.04
N GLY A 183 -3.66 5.39 0.28
CA GLY A 183 -3.22 4.66 -0.90
C GLY A 183 -2.65 5.58 -1.99
N LEU A 184 -3.35 6.68 -2.28
CA LEU A 184 -2.90 7.68 -3.23
C LEU A 184 -1.65 8.42 -2.76
N TYR A 185 -1.51 8.72 -1.46
CA TYR A 185 -0.31 9.35 -0.90
C TYR A 185 0.93 8.48 -1.08
N ILE A 186 0.81 7.17 -0.90
CA ILE A 186 1.90 6.22 -1.12
C ILE A 186 2.26 6.21 -2.62
N ILE A 187 1.28 5.94 -3.48
CA ILE A 187 1.49 5.70 -4.90
C ILE A 187 2.05 6.92 -5.64
N ARG A 188 1.62 8.14 -5.28
CA ARG A 188 2.14 9.35 -5.91
C ARG A 188 3.63 9.57 -5.70
N ARG A 189 4.22 9.11 -4.59
CA ARG A 189 5.66 9.27 -4.31
C ARG A 189 6.47 8.23 -5.06
N GLU A 190 5.86 7.08 -5.35
CA GLU A 190 6.53 5.96 -6.00
C GLU A 190 6.54 6.04 -7.52
N PHE A 191 5.54 6.67 -8.13
CA PHE A 191 5.33 6.54 -9.56
C PHE A 191 4.97 7.85 -10.23
N LYS A 192 5.94 8.70 -10.57
CA LYS A 192 5.71 10.08 -11.07
C LYS A 192 4.93 10.25 -12.41
N PHE A 193 4.45 9.18 -13.06
CA PHE A 193 3.97 9.21 -14.46
C PHE A 193 2.65 8.47 -14.75
N LEU A 194 1.75 8.28 -13.77
CA LEU A 194 0.43 7.70 -14.03
C LEU A 194 -0.51 8.74 -14.69
N GLY A 195 -0.40 8.91 -16.01
CA GLY A 195 -1.01 9.99 -16.79
C GLY A 195 -2.54 10.02 -16.91
N ALA A 196 -3.31 9.26 -16.12
CA ALA A 196 -4.76 9.16 -16.28
C ALA A 196 -5.58 9.65 -15.06
N THR A 197 -4.94 9.98 -13.95
CA THR A 197 -5.61 10.47 -12.74
C THR A 197 -4.76 11.57 -12.11
N ASN A 198 -5.37 12.69 -11.74
CA ASN A 198 -4.71 13.84 -11.10
C ASN A 198 -4.13 13.52 -9.69
N ILE A 199 -3.79 12.26 -9.40
CA ILE A 199 -3.20 11.76 -8.16
C ILE A 199 -1.90 12.52 -7.81
N PHE A 200 -1.12 12.93 -8.81
CA PHE A 200 0.08 13.77 -8.59
C PHE A 200 -0.25 15.17 -8.12
N GLU A 201 -1.43 15.68 -8.49
CA GLU A 201 -1.89 16.99 -8.09
C GLU A 201 -2.51 16.97 -6.69
N MET A 202 -2.48 15.85 -5.95
CA MET A 202 -3.05 15.78 -4.60
C MET A 202 -2.68 16.96 -3.69
N PRO A 203 -1.43 17.49 -3.65
CA PRO A 203 -1.12 18.70 -2.89
C PRO A 203 -1.86 19.96 -3.32
N ASN A 204 -2.20 20.05 -4.61
CA ASN A 204 -2.77 21.25 -5.23
C ASN A 204 -4.30 21.17 -5.33
N LYS A 205 -4.83 19.98 -5.63
CA LYS A 205 -6.24 19.72 -5.88
C LYS A 205 -7.00 19.24 -4.63
N TRP A 206 -6.33 18.48 -3.76
CA TRP A 206 -6.87 18.01 -2.48
C TRP A 206 -5.89 18.28 -1.31
N PRO A 207 -5.53 19.56 -1.08
CA PRO A 207 -4.53 19.94 -0.08
C PRO A 207 -4.87 19.47 1.35
N LEU A 208 -6.12 19.43 1.77
CA LEU A 208 -6.53 18.95 3.10
C LEU A 208 -6.30 17.45 3.23
N HIS A 209 -6.67 16.64 2.23
CA HIS A 209 -6.34 15.21 2.22
C HIS A 209 -4.83 15.00 2.29
N TYR A 210 -4.08 15.74 1.47
CA TYR A 210 -2.62 15.64 1.44
C TYR A 210 -1.96 16.02 2.77
N GLN A 211 -2.34 17.16 3.34
CA GLN A 211 -1.80 17.65 4.61
C GLN A 211 -2.18 16.72 5.76
N PHE A 212 -3.41 16.20 5.75
CA PHE A 212 -3.85 15.23 6.74
C PHE A 212 -2.94 13.98 6.72
N ALA A 213 -2.77 13.37 5.54
CA ALA A 213 -1.92 12.19 5.38
C ALA A 213 -0.47 12.47 5.83
N ARG A 214 0.11 13.57 5.35
CA ARG A 214 1.48 13.97 5.69
C ARG A 214 1.65 14.14 7.20
N ASN A 215 0.75 14.87 7.85
CA ASN A 215 0.94 15.29 9.23
C ASN A 215 0.53 14.22 10.26
N ASN A 216 -0.48 13.39 9.94
CA ASN A 216 -1.10 12.49 10.92
C ASN A 216 -0.85 11.01 10.66
N ILE A 217 -0.47 10.62 9.43
CA ILE A 217 -0.27 9.21 9.05
C ILE A 217 1.21 8.92 8.81
N PHE A 218 1.84 9.70 7.94
CA PHE A 218 3.19 9.40 7.46
C PHE A 218 4.29 10.16 8.21
N GLY A 219 3.95 11.29 8.81
CA GLY A 219 4.90 12.24 9.40
C GLY A 219 5.59 13.10 8.33
N GLN A 220 6.28 14.16 8.78
CA GLN A 220 7.13 14.98 7.92
C GLN A 220 8.38 14.17 7.55
N GLN A 221 8.30 13.40 6.47
CA GLN A 221 9.47 12.85 5.81
C GLN A 221 9.77 13.75 4.61
N ASP A 222 10.84 14.53 4.73
CA ASP A 222 11.41 15.37 3.66
C ASP A 222 11.92 14.52 2.49
#